data_AF-A0A520IUQ9-F1
#
_entry.id   AF-A0A520IUQ9-F1
#
_cell.length_a   1.000
_cell.length_b   1.000
_cell.length_c   1.000
_cell.angle_alpha   90.00
_cell.angle_beta   90.00
_cell.angle_gamma   90.00
#
_symmetry.space_group_name_H-M   'P 1'
#
loop_
_entity.id
_entity.type
_entity.pdbx_description
1 polymer ?
#
loop_
_entity_poly.entity_id
_entity_poly.type
_entity_poly.pdbx_seq_one_letter_code
_entity_poly.pdbx_strand_id
1 'polypeptide(L)'
;RARLALMRETNDGFRIAEEDLRLRGAGELLGTKQSGEMAFRLATPDMMADLLQCAHDDARLLIDRDGGLEGLRGQAARTALYLFDRDAGVALLRSG
;
A
#
# COMPACT_ATOMS: atom_id res chain seq x y z
N ARG A 1 11.28 14.02 -21.64
CA ARG A 1 11.07 14.08 -23.11
C ARG A 1 9.90 13.20 -23.59
N ALA A 2 9.64 12.04 -22.98
CA ALA A 2 8.53 11.15 -23.35
C ALA A 2 7.11 11.76 -23.23
N ARG A 3 6.82 12.52 -22.16
CA ARG A 3 5.50 13.14 -21.94
C ARG A 3 5.04 14.07 -23.07
N LEU A 4 5.95 14.86 -23.65
CA LEU A 4 5.64 15.78 -24.77
C LEU A 4 5.55 15.08 -26.13
N ALA A 5 5.96 13.81 -26.23
CA ALA A 5 5.73 12.99 -27.41
C ALA A 5 4.35 12.33 -27.35
N LEU A 6 3.97 11.81 -26.18
CA LEU A 6 2.66 11.19 -25.95
C LEU A 6 1.48 12.12 -26.26
N MET A 7 1.57 13.39 -25.82
CA MET A 7 0.55 14.42 -26.10
C MET A 7 0.45 14.80 -27.59
N ARG A 8 1.42 14.42 -28.44
CA ARG A 8 1.39 14.65 -29.89
C ARG A 8 0.85 13.46 -30.68
N GLU A 9 0.89 12.26 -30.12
CA GLU A 9 0.52 11.03 -30.82
C GLU A 9 -0.98 10.71 -30.72
N THR A 10 -1.69 11.24 -29.72
CA THR A 10 -3.14 11.04 -29.58
C THR A 10 -3.81 12.20 -28.85
N ASN A 11 -5.06 12.48 -29.19
CA ASN A 11 -5.95 13.41 -28.46
C ASN A 11 -6.95 12.68 -27.55
N ASP A 12 -6.82 11.35 -27.44
CA ASP A 12 -7.65 10.55 -26.55
C ASP A 12 -7.18 10.71 -25.10
N GLY A 13 -7.97 11.44 -24.31
CA GLY A 13 -7.67 11.75 -22.91
C GLY A 13 -7.50 10.52 -22.01
N PHE A 14 -8.14 9.39 -22.34
CA PHE A 14 -8.00 8.17 -21.55
C PHE A 14 -6.63 7.52 -21.74
N ARG A 15 -6.18 7.40 -23.00
CA ARG A 15 -4.85 6.83 -23.30
C ARG A 15 -3.71 7.69 -22.76
N ILE A 16 -3.88 9.01 -22.76
CA ILE A 16 -2.91 9.93 -22.16
C ILE A 16 -2.84 9.71 -20.63
N ALA A 17 -3.98 9.54 -19.97
CA ALA A 17 -4.04 9.32 -18.53
C ALA A 17 -3.43 7.97 -18.11
N GLU A 18 -3.71 6.90 -18.87
CA GLU A 18 -3.14 5.56 -18.63
C GLU A 18 -1.61 5.57 -18.78
N GLU A 19 -1.12 6.25 -19.80
CA GLU A 19 0.31 6.28 -20.07
C GLU A 19 1.05 7.29 -19.18
N ASP A 20 0.38 8.35 -18.71
CA ASP A 20 0.90 9.21 -17.63
C ASP A 20 0.98 8.45 -16.30
N LEU A 21 0.00 7.59 -15.99
CA LEU A 21 0.01 6.69 -14.84
C LEU A 21 1.14 5.64 -14.98
N ARG A 22 1.36 5.10 -16.18
CA ARG A 22 2.45 4.16 -16.45
C ARG A 22 3.83 4.80 -16.34
N LEU A 23 4.00 6.01 -16.89
CA LEU A 23 5.26 6.77 -16.86
C LEU A 23 5.61 7.31 -15.47
N ARG A 24 4.61 7.67 -14.66
CA ARG A 24 4.80 8.02 -13.24
C ARG A 24 4.99 6.79 -12.35
N GLY A 25 4.57 5.61 -12.82
CA GLY A 25 4.22 4.49 -11.95
C GLY A 25 2.94 4.80 -11.15
N ALA A 26 2.43 3.82 -10.39
CA ALA A 26 1.40 4.04 -9.39
C ALA A 26 1.93 4.98 -8.28
N GLY A 27 2.03 6.26 -8.61
CA GLY A 27 2.52 7.31 -7.74
C GLY A 27 1.52 7.51 -6.61
N GLU A 28 1.95 7.14 -5.41
CA GLU A 28 1.57 7.74 -4.13
C GLU A 28 0.08 8.06 -3.93
N LEU A 29 -0.77 7.03 -3.86
CA LEU A 29 -2.14 7.20 -3.35
C LEU A 29 -2.19 7.73 -1.90
N LEU A 30 -1.08 7.67 -1.15
CA LEU A 30 -1.03 8.01 0.28
C LEU A 30 0.11 8.98 0.68
N GLY A 31 0.98 9.40 -0.25
CA GLY A 31 2.01 10.43 0.02
C GLY A 31 3.10 10.10 1.06
N THR A 32 3.29 8.84 1.46
CA THR A 32 4.21 8.45 2.55
C THR A 32 5.48 7.72 2.12
N LYS A 33 5.83 7.70 0.82
CA LYS A 33 7.08 7.06 0.38
C LYS A 33 8.26 8.03 0.49
N GLN A 34 9.04 7.88 1.56
CA GLN A 34 10.41 8.41 1.58
C GLN A 34 11.21 7.69 0.48
N SER A 35 12.15 8.38 -0.18
CA SER A 35 12.92 7.93 -1.34
C SER A 35 13.72 6.62 -1.17
N GLY A 36 13.64 5.98 0.00
CA GLY A 36 14.23 4.69 0.34
C GLY A 36 13.24 3.53 0.49
N GLU A 37 11.93 3.74 0.40
CA GLU A 37 10.99 2.63 0.42
C GLU A 37 11.15 1.75 -0.82
N MET A 38 11.35 0.45 -0.63
CA MET A 38 11.45 -0.49 -1.75
C MET A 38 10.18 -0.40 -2.60
N ALA A 39 10.33 0.03 -3.85
CA ALA A 39 9.37 -0.34 -4.87
C ALA A 39 9.19 -1.86 -4.82
N PHE A 40 7.97 -2.36 -4.96
CA PHE A 40 7.76 -3.80 -5.00
C PHE A 40 8.51 -4.36 -6.22
N ARG A 41 9.71 -4.93 -5.98
CA ARG A 41 10.59 -5.45 -7.03
C ARG A 41 10.15 -6.83 -7.50
N LEU A 42 9.34 -7.52 -6.70
CA LEU A 42 8.97 -8.93 -6.89
C LEU A 42 7.48 -9.15 -7.10
N ALA A 43 6.63 -8.25 -6.59
CA ALA A 43 5.17 -8.40 -6.61
C ALA A 43 4.53 -7.14 -7.19
N THR A 44 3.63 -7.26 -8.16
CA THR A 44 2.87 -6.11 -8.64
C THR A 44 1.66 -5.85 -7.73
N PRO A 45 1.08 -4.63 -7.75
CA PRO A 45 -0.17 -4.35 -7.03
C PRO A 45 -1.28 -5.35 -7.37
N ASP A 46 -1.41 -5.72 -8.64
CA ASP A 46 -2.41 -6.69 -9.11
C ASP A 46 -2.18 -8.08 -8.50
N MET A 47 -0.93 -8.51 -8.35
CA MET A 47 -0.58 -9.78 -7.70
C MET A 47 -0.93 -9.78 -6.20
N MET A 48 -0.99 -8.60 -5.57
CA MET A 48 -1.23 -8.45 -4.15
C MET A 48 -2.70 -8.16 -3.82
N ALA A 49 -3.56 -7.94 -4.82
CA ALA A 49 -4.96 -7.55 -4.64
C ALA A 49 -5.72 -8.52 -3.71
N ASP A 50 -5.59 -9.82 -3.95
CA ASP A 50 -6.25 -10.86 -3.15
C ASP A 50 -5.69 -10.92 -1.72
N LEU A 51 -4.39 -10.71 -1.56
CA LEU A 51 -3.72 -10.72 -0.25
C LEU A 51 -4.09 -9.49 0.58
N LEU A 52 -4.32 -8.34 -0.06
CA LEU A 52 -4.72 -7.11 0.62
C LEU A 52 -6.08 -7.26 1.31
N GLN A 53 -7.04 -7.92 0.65
CA GLN A 53 -8.35 -8.16 1.26
C GLN A 53 -8.23 -9.09 2.47
N CYS A 54 -7.52 -10.22 2.33
CA CYS A 54 -7.28 -11.13 3.45
C CYS A 54 -6.54 -10.45 4.61
N ALA A 55 -5.53 -9.64 4.34
CA ALA A 55 -4.80 -8.91 5.37
C ALA A 55 -5.68 -7.86 6.09
N HIS A 56 -6.58 -7.19 5.36
CA HIS A 56 -7.53 -6.25 5.94
C HIS A 56 -8.53 -6.94 6.86
N ASP A 57 -9.12 -8.04 6.41
CA ASP A 57 -10.07 -8.82 7.21
C ASP A 57 -9.40 -9.39 8.46
N ASP A 58 -8.15 -9.84 8.34
CA ASP A 58 -7.35 -10.34 9.46
C ASP A 58 -7.07 -9.25 10.50
N ALA A 59 -6.67 -8.06 10.05
CA ALA A 59 -6.45 -6.91 10.92
C ALA A 59 -7.74 -6.49 11.64
N ARG A 60 -8.88 -6.52 10.95
CA ARG A 60 -10.17 -6.20 11.54
C ARG A 60 -10.58 -7.23 12.60
N LEU A 61 -10.37 -8.50 12.32
CA LEU A 61 -10.64 -9.58 13.28
C LEU A 61 -9.73 -9.50 14.51
N LEU A 62 -8.47 -9.06 14.33
CA LEU A 62 -7.57 -8.79 15.44
C LEU A 62 -8.12 -7.69 16.38
N ILE A 63 -8.68 -6.61 15.82
CA ILE A 63 -9.27 -5.51 16.62
C ILE A 63 -10.61 -5.92 17.23
N ASP A 64 -11.57 -6.32 16.38
CA ASP A 64 -12.97 -6.48 16.76
C ASP A 64 -13.20 -7.70 17.66
N ARG A 65 -12.42 -8.78 17.47
CA ARG A 65 -12.65 -10.07 18.12
C ARG A 65 -11.56 -10.44 19.12
N ASP A 66 -10.30 -10.20 18.77
CA ASP A 66 -9.17 -10.68 19.58
C ASP A 66 -8.66 -9.63 20.60
N GLY A 67 -9.38 -8.52 20.75
CA GLY A 67 -9.10 -7.49 21.75
C GLY A 67 -7.92 -6.58 21.39
N GLY A 68 -7.59 -6.46 20.11
CA GLY A 68 -6.54 -5.61 19.61
C GLY A 68 -5.13 -6.11 19.95
N LEU A 69 -4.29 -5.24 20.50
CA LEU A 69 -2.84 -5.47 20.61
C LEU A 69 -2.36 -6.02 21.96
N GLU A 70 -3.29 -6.39 22.85
CA GLU A 70 -2.97 -6.79 24.23
C GLU A 70 -2.84 -8.31 24.40
N GLY A 71 -3.68 -9.08 23.71
CA GLY A 71 -3.64 -10.55 23.74
C GLY A 71 -2.38 -11.13 23.09
N LEU A 72 -2.17 -12.45 23.22
CA LEU A 72 -0.98 -13.13 22.69
C LEU A 72 -0.77 -12.86 21.19
N ARG A 73 -1.85 -12.88 20.40
CA ARG A 73 -1.82 -12.55 18.98
C ARG A 73 -1.49 -11.07 18.74
N GLY A 74 -2.08 -10.17 19.51
CA GLY A 74 -1.80 -8.74 19.45
C GLY A 74 -0.35 -8.38 19.77
N GLN A 75 0.25 -9.08 20.74
CA GLN A 75 1.67 -8.94 21.06
C GLN A 75 2.55 -9.43 19.91
N ALA A 76 2.23 -10.56 19.30
CA ALA A 76 2.93 -11.05 18.11
C ALA A 76 2.81 -10.05 16.94
N ALA A 77 1.63 -9.47 16.72
CA ALA A 77 1.41 -8.43 15.71
C ALA A 77 2.25 -7.17 15.98
N ARG A 78 2.35 -6.73 17.25
CA ARG A 78 3.26 -5.63 17.63
C ARG A 78 4.72 -5.94 17.33
N THR A 79 5.18 -7.15 17.64
CA THR A 79 6.55 -7.57 17.32
C THR A 79 6.78 -7.54 15.81
N ALA A 80 5.83 -8.00 15.01
CA ALA A 80 5.93 -7.92 13.56
C ALA A 80 5.98 -6.45 13.06
N LEU A 81 5.10 -5.58 13.56
CA LEU A 81 5.10 -4.15 13.19
C LEU A 81 6.44 -3.48 13.51
N TYR A 82 7.04 -3.80 14.65
CA TYR A 82 8.36 -3.31 15.02
C TYR A 82 9.46 -3.83 14.08
N LEU A 83 9.49 -5.14 13.82
CA LEU A 83 10.52 -5.76 12.97
C LEU A 83 10.49 -5.28 11.51
N PHE A 84 9.34 -4.80 11.03
CA PHE A 84 9.18 -4.29 9.66
C PHE A 84 9.21 -2.75 9.58
N ASP A 85 9.63 -2.05 10.64
CA ASP A 85 9.64 -0.58 10.73
C ASP A 85 8.25 0.05 10.43
N ARG A 86 7.18 -0.62 10.86
CA ARG A 86 5.78 -0.20 10.69
C ARG A 86 5.12 0.23 12.01
N ASP A 87 5.88 0.84 12.91
CA ASP A 87 5.40 1.27 14.23
C ASP A 87 4.19 2.22 14.16
N ALA A 88 4.08 3.03 13.09
CA ALA A 88 2.90 3.87 12.84
C ALA A 88 1.58 3.06 12.76
N GLY A 89 1.66 1.78 12.36
CA GLY A 89 0.52 0.86 12.31
C GLY A 89 -0.08 0.59 13.70
N VAL A 90 0.70 0.69 14.77
CA VAL A 90 0.21 0.52 16.15
C VAL A 90 -0.81 1.59 16.52
N ALA A 91 -0.59 2.84 16.07
CA ALA A 91 -1.50 3.95 16.35
C ALA A 91 -2.85 3.76 15.62
N LEU A 92 -2.79 3.35 14.34
CA LEU A 92 -3.98 3.09 13.51
C LEU A 92 -4.85 1.96 14.09
N LEU A 93 -4.21 0.88 14.53
CA LEU A 93 -4.88 -0.28 15.13
C LEU A 93 -5.48 0.02 16.52
N ARG A 94 -5.02 1.06 17.21
CA ARG A 94 -5.60 1.50 18.50
C ARG A 94 -6.75 2.49 18.34
N SER A 95 -6.84 3.17 17.19
CA SER A 95 -7.88 4.15 16.90
C SER A 95 -9.10 3.57 16.20
N GLY A 96 -8.99 2.34 15.69
CA GLY A 96 -10.06 1.59 15.03
C GLY A 96 -10.92 0.82 16.02
#